data_AF-A0A1C7E5R9-F1
#
_entry.id   AF-A0A1C7E5R9-F1
#
_cell.length_a   1.000
_cell.length_b   1.000
_cell.length_c   1.000
_cell.angle_alpha   90.00
_cell.angle_beta   90.00
_cell.angle_gamma   90.00
#
_symmetry.space_group_name_H-M   'P 1'
#
loop_
_entity.id
_entity.type
_entity.pdbx_description
1 polymer ?
#
loop_
_entity_poly.entity_id
_entity_poly.type
_entity_poly.pdbx_seq_one_letter_code
_entity_poly.pdbx_strand_id
1 'polypeptide(L)'
;MKKFLQKKLKDQKGMTLIELLAVIVIIAIIAAIAIPAISNLIQNSREDALVADAQNVLSAASLYFAENGGATAFADDTPNVNNYIETTGEITDFNVTKGTPNSITFTGTAGSESFTVTATKEQLDAGRSVLGSATTPAGDGS
;
A
#
# COMPACT_ATOMS: atom_id res chain seq x y z
N MET A 1 16.40 38.29 -42.31
CA MET A 1 16.07 37.30 -41.26
C MET A 1 15.46 36.00 -41.78
N LYS A 2 14.58 35.99 -42.81
CA LYS A 2 13.98 34.76 -43.37
C LYS A 2 14.96 33.67 -43.86
N LYS A 3 16.14 34.05 -44.37
CA LYS A 3 17.17 33.10 -44.86
C LYS A 3 17.82 32.24 -43.76
N PHE A 4 17.82 32.70 -42.51
CA PHE A 4 18.42 31.96 -41.39
C PHE A 4 17.50 30.85 -40.88
N LEU A 5 16.18 31.10 -40.84
CA LEU A 5 15.18 30.09 -40.50
C LEU A 5 15.09 28.98 -41.57
N GLN A 6 15.20 29.33 -42.85
CA GLN A 6 15.18 28.35 -43.94
C GLN A 6 16.39 27.40 -43.95
N LYS A 7 17.54 27.84 -43.42
CA LYS A 7 18.73 27.00 -43.29
C LYS A 7 18.59 25.98 -42.15
N LYS A 8 18.01 26.40 -41.01
CA LYS A 8 17.79 25.53 -39.84
C LYS A 8 16.78 24.39 -40.11
N LEU A 9 15.84 24.59 -41.03
CA LEU A 9 14.89 23.56 -41.46
C LEU A 9 15.52 22.53 -42.43
N LYS A 10 16.56 22.91 -43.18
CA LYS A 10 17.29 22.00 -44.08
C LYS A 10 18.38 21.17 -43.38
N ASP A 11 18.79 21.56 -42.17
CA ASP A 11 19.75 20.82 -41.34
C ASP A 11 19.10 19.78 -40.42
N GLN A 12 17.80 19.50 -40.57
CA GLN A 12 17.16 18.36 -39.91
C GLN A 12 17.47 17.08 -40.67
N LYS A 13 18.71 16.58 -40.53
CA LYS A 13 19.02 15.19 -40.84
C LYS A 13 18.20 14.33 -39.87
N GLY A 14 17.11 13.74 -40.37
CA GLY A 14 16.25 12.87 -39.57
C GLY A 14 17.02 11.66 -39.04
N MET A 15 16.70 11.23 -37.82
CA MET A 15 17.17 9.93 -37.32
C MET A 15 16.69 8.83 -38.26
N THR A 16 17.55 7.85 -38.49
CA THR A 16 17.21 6.68 -39.29
C THR A 16 16.24 5.79 -38.52
N LEU A 17 15.34 5.10 -39.23
CA LEU A 17 14.39 4.16 -38.58
C LEU A 17 15.12 3.05 -37.81
N ILE A 18 16.32 2.67 -38.26
CA ILE A 18 17.14 1.63 -37.60
C ILE A 18 17.70 2.10 -36.26
N GLU A 19 18.08 3.37 -36.13
CA GLU A 19 18.53 3.95 -34.85
C GLU A 19 17.39 3.96 -33.84
N LEU A 20 16.19 4.35 -34.28
CA LEU A 20 15.02 4.35 -33.41
C LEU A 20 14.61 2.92 -33.03
N LEU A 21 14.78 1.95 -33.93
CA LEU A 21 14.53 0.53 -33.68
C LEU A 21 15.49 -0.07 -32.64
N ALA A 22 16.78 0.26 -32.70
CA ALA A 22 17.74 -0.21 -31.70
C ALA A 22 17.40 0.29 -30.29
N VAL A 23 16.94 1.54 -30.16
CA VAL A 23 16.58 2.13 -28.86
C VAL A 23 15.36 1.44 -28.25
N ILE A 24 14.30 1.20 -29.02
CA ILE A 24 13.10 0.52 -28.50
C ILE A 24 13.40 -0.92 -28.07
N VAL A 25 14.32 -1.61 -28.74
CA VAL A 25 14.74 -2.97 -28.37
C VAL A 25 15.45 -2.96 -27.01
N ILE A 26 16.35 -2.00 -26.78
CA ILE A 26 17.04 -1.87 -25.50
C ILE A 26 16.04 -1.54 -24.37
N ILE A 27 15.12 -0.59 -24.60
CA ILE A 27 14.08 -0.24 -23.62
C ILE A 27 13.17 -1.44 -23.34
N ALA A 28 12.82 -2.24 -24.35
CA ALA A 28 11.99 -3.43 -24.17
C ALA A 28 12.65 -4.49 -23.27
N ILE A 29 13.96 -4.73 -23.43
CA ILE A 29 14.71 -5.67 -22.58
C ILE A 29 14.76 -5.17 -21.14
N ILE A 30 15.03 -3.88 -20.92
CA ILE A 30 15.05 -3.28 -19.57
C ILE A 30 13.66 -3.35 -18.94
N ALA A 31 12.61 -2.98 -19.69
CA ALA A 31 11.23 -2.98 -19.20
C ALA A 31 10.76 -4.39 -18.80
N ALA A 32 11.14 -5.43 -19.56
CA ALA A 32 10.78 -6.81 -19.26
C ALA A 32 11.25 -7.29 -17.89
N ILE A 33 12.42 -6.81 -17.42
CA ILE A 33 12.97 -7.15 -16.09
C ILE A 33 12.45 -6.17 -15.03
N ALA A 34 12.39 -4.88 -15.37
CA ALA A 34 12.05 -3.82 -14.42
C ALA A 34 10.58 -3.86 -13.98
N ILE A 35 9.64 -4.10 -14.89
CA ILE A 35 8.20 -4.08 -14.58
C ILE A 35 7.83 -5.08 -13.48
N PRO A 36 8.17 -6.40 -13.57
CA PRO A 36 7.81 -7.33 -12.51
C PRO A 36 8.52 -7.01 -11.18
N ALA A 37 9.78 -6.57 -11.22
CA ALA A 37 10.52 -6.21 -10.01
C ALA A 37 9.92 -4.98 -9.29
N ILE A 38 9.56 -3.95 -10.05
CA ILE A 38 8.91 -2.73 -9.52
C ILE A 38 7.51 -3.04 -9.00
N SER A 39 6.75 -3.89 -9.70
CA SER A 39 5.41 -4.31 -9.25
C SER A 39 5.46 -4.95 -7.86
N ASN A 40 6.38 -5.90 -7.65
CA ASN A 40 6.55 -6.55 -6.34
C ASN A 40 7.02 -5.56 -5.27
N LEU A 41 7.92 -4.64 -5.62
CA LEU A 41 8.40 -3.60 -4.68
C LEU A 41 7.26 -2.67 -4.24
N ILE A 42 6.40 -2.26 -5.17
CA ILE A 42 5.24 -1.42 -4.85
C ILE A 42 4.29 -2.20 -3.95
N GLN A 43 3.97 -3.46 -4.26
CA GLN A 43 3.08 -4.27 -3.43
C GLN A 43 3.61 -4.42 -1.99
N ASN A 44 4.90 -4.74 -1.84
CA ASN A 44 5.54 -4.82 -0.52
C ASN A 44 5.47 -3.48 0.23
N SER A 45 5.67 -2.36 -0.48
CA SER A 45 5.63 -1.02 0.13
C SER A 45 4.23 -0.65 0.63
N ARG A 46 3.17 -1.10 -0.06
CA ARG A 46 1.79 -0.95 0.37
C ARG A 46 1.51 -1.81 1.60
N GLU A 47 1.91 -3.07 1.57
CA GLU A 47 1.76 -3.94 2.74
C GLU A 47 2.51 -3.40 3.98
N ASP A 48 3.68 -2.77 3.81
CA ASP A 48 4.38 -2.13 4.92
C ASP A 48 3.65 -0.88 5.44
N ALA A 49 3.08 -0.06 4.55
CA ALA A 49 2.30 1.12 4.92
C ALA A 49 1.05 0.73 5.72
N LEU A 50 0.35 -0.30 5.25
CA LEU A 50 -0.76 -0.91 5.96
C LEU A 50 -0.40 -1.36 7.39
N VAL A 51 0.75 -2.02 7.58
CA VAL A 51 1.18 -2.46 8.92
C VAL A 51 1.41 -1.26 9.83
N ALA A 52 1.98 -0.17 9.30
CA ALA A 52 2.14 1.08 10.04
C ALA A 52 0.79 1.70 10.40
N ASP A 53 -0.17 1.72 9.48
CA ASP A 53 -1.53 2.21 9.75
C ASP A 53 -2.22 1.35 10.83
N ALA A 54 -2.06 0.02 10.81
CA ALA A 54 -2.60 -0.86 11.83
C ALA A 54 -1.97 -0.63 13.22
N GLN A 55 -0.67 -0.30 13.28
CA GLN A 55 -0.01 0.10 14.53
C GLN A 55 -0.57 1.42 15.08
N ASN A 56 -0.86 2.39 14.21
CA ASN A 56 -1.52 3.63 14.60
C ASN A 56 -2.92 3.35 15.16
N VAL A 57 -3.69 2.49 14.50
CA VAL A 57 -5.03 2.09 14.95
C VAL A 57 -4.98 1.42 16.32
N LEU A 58 -4.05 0.49 16.53
CA LEU A 58 -3.91 -0.21 17.81
C LEU A 58 -3.48 0.73 18.95
N SER A 59 -2.66 1.74 18.64
CA SER A 59 -2.23 2.75 19.61
C SER A 59 -3.39 3.65 20.03
N ALA A 60 -4.19 4.09 19.07
CA ALA A 60 -5.41 4.85 19.32
C ALA A 60 -6.46 4.04 20.11
N ALA A 61 -6.68 2.77 19.75
CA ALA A 61 -7.55 1.88 20.51
C ALA A 61 -7.07 1.69 21.95
N SER A 62 -5.75 1.63 22.17
CA SER A 62 -5.18 1.53 23.52
C SER A 62 -5.45 2.80 24.35
N LEU A 63 -5.38 3.98 23.75
CA LEU A 63 -5.79 5.24 24.39
C LEU A 63 -7.28 5.24 24.70
N TYR A 64 -8.12 4.83 23.75
CA TYR A 64 -9.56 4.73 23.94
C TYR A 64 -9.94 3.80 25.09
N PHE A 65 -9.31 2.61 25.20
CA PHE A 65 -9.54 1.67 26.30
C PHE A 65 -9.06 2.17 27.67
N ALA A 66 -8.09 3.09 27.69
CA ALA A 66 -7.62 3.74 28.91
C ALA A 66 -8.61 4.82 29.38
N GLU A 67 -9.17 5.60 28.45
CA GLU A 67 -10.18 6.62 28.74
C GLU A 67 -11.54 6.00 29.10
N ASN A 68 -11.91 4.93 28.40
CA ASN A 68 -13.21 4.26 28.53
C ASN A 68 -13.02 2.91 29.23
N GLY A 69 -12.78 2.95 30.54
CA GLY A 69 -12.37 1.79 31.36
C GLY A 69 -13.23 0.51 31.30
N GLY A 70 -14.41 0.54 30.66
CA GLY A 70 -15.27 -0.62 30.42
C GLY A 70 -15.37 -1.08 28.95
N ALA A 71 -14.77 -0.36 28.00
CA ALA A 71 -14.82 -0.71 26.59
C ALA A 71 -13.97 -1.95 26.29
N THR A 72 -14.53 -2.88 25.51
CA THR A 72 -13.88 -4.14 25.12
C THR A 72 -13.58 -4.22 23.62
N ALA A 73 -14.12 -3.29 22.83
CA ALA A 73 -13.90 -3.23 21.39
C ALA A 73 -13.78 -1.77 20.94
N PHE A 74 -13.01 -1.57 19.86
CA PHE A 74 -12.82 -0.30 19.16
C PHE A 74 -12.93 -0.62 17.66
N ALA A 75 -14.03 -0.22 17.06
CA ALA A 75 -14.37 -0.50 15.66
C ALA A 75 -14.80 0.78 14.96
N ASP A 76 -14.80 0.75 13.62
CA ASP A 76 -15.15 1.88 12.75
C ASP A 76 -16.55 2.46 13.02
N ASP A 77 -17.43 1.68 13.65
CA ASP A 77 -18.81 2.09 14.00
C ASP A 77 -18.91 2.87 15.34
N THR A 78 -17.78 3.14 16.01
CA THR A 78 -17.76 4.00 17.21
C THR A 78 -17.60 5.48 16.83
N PRO A 79 -18.30 6.40 17.52
CA PRO A 79 -18.31 7.80 17.14
C PRO A 79 -16.91 8.38 17.31
N ASN A 80 -16.27 8.62 16.16
CA ASN A 80 -15.08 9.43 15.97
C ASN A 80 -13.72 8.74 16.14
N VAL A 81 -13.51 7.65 15.40
CA VAL A 81 -12.17 7.14 15.04
C VAL A 81 -11.24 8.27 14.55
N ASN A 82 -11.80 9.22 13.80
CA ASN A 82 -11.10 10.39 13.25
C ASN A 82 -10.48 11.31 14.31
N ASN A 83 -10.90 11.24 15.57
CA ASN A 83 -10.29 12.00 16.66
C ASN A 83 -8.96 11.40 17.12
N TYR A 84 -8.75 10.11 16.85
CA TYR A 84 -7.62 9.35 17.36
C TYR A 84 -6.69 8.85 16.24
N ILE A 85 -7.19 8.71 15.00
CA ILE A 85 -6.46 8.17 13.85
C ILE A 85 -6.85 8.93 12.59
N GLU A 86 -5.87 9.30 11.76
CA GLU A 86 -6.13 9.65 10.36
C GLU A 86 -5.90 8.41 9.50
N THR A 87 -6.98 7.79 9.00
CA THR A 87 -6.86 6.60 8.15
C THR A 87 -6.47 7.01 6.74
N THR A 88 -5.25 6.68 6.32
CA THR A 88 -4.76 6.95 4.97
C THR A 88 -4.97 5.75 4.04
N GLY A 89 -6.21 5.59 3.55
CA GLY A 89 -6.53 4.98 2.25
C GLY A 89 -6.24 3.48 2.01
N GLU A 90 -5.37 2.80 2.77
CA GLU A 90 -5.06 1.38 2.56
C GLU A 90 -5.80 0.45 3.53
N ILE A 91 -6.16 0.92 4.73
CA ILE A 91 -7.12 0.22 5.61
C ILE A 91 -8.54 0.66 5.23
N THR A 92 -9.39 -0.32 4.91
CA THR A 92 -10.79 -0.10 4.56
C THR A 92 -11.75 -0.45 5.70
N ASP A 93 -11.33 -1.30 6.63
CA ASP A 93 -12.11 -1.69 7.81
C ASP A 93 -11.18 -2.17 8.92
N PHE A 94 -11.55 -1.98 10.19
CA PHE A 94 -10.80 -2.49 11.33
C PHE A 94 -11.67 -2.71 12.56
N ASN A 95 -11.24 -3.64 13.40
CA ASN A 95 -11.78 -3.92 14.72
C ASN A 95 -10.65 -4.30 15.68
N VAL A 96 -10.48 -3.53 16.75
CA VAL A 96 -9.55 -3.83 17.84
C VAL A 96 -10.34 -4.36 19.02
N THR A 97 -9.95 -5.51 19.55
CA THR A 97 -10.55 -6.09 20.76
C THR A 97 -9.56 -5.98 21.91
N LYS A 98 -10.06 -5.53 23.07
CA LYS A 98 -9.29 -5.48 24.30
C LYS A 98 -9.03 -6.91 24.79
N GLY A 99 -7.77 -7.26 24.95
CA GLY A 99 -7.31 -8.61 25.32
C GLY A 99 -5.98 -8.56 26.07
N THR A 100 -5.37 -9.71 26.32
CA THR A 100 -4.01 -9.76 26.87
C THR A 100 -3.17 -10.72 26.01
N PRO A 101 -2.41 -10.23 25.02
CA PRO A 101 -2.31 -8.83 24.56
C PRO A 101 -3.56 -8.38 23.75
N ASN A 102 -3.72 -7.06 23.55
CA ASN A 102 -4.75 -6.52 22.65
C ASN A 102 -4.52 -7.04 21.23
N SER A 103 -5.60 -7.44 20.55
CA SER A 103 -5.57 -7.91 19.17
C SER A 103 -6.34 -6.97 18.27
N ILE A 104 -5.80 -6.69 17.10
CA ILE A 104 -6.47 -5.97 16.01
C ILE A 104 -6.72 -6.93 14.86
N THR A 105 -7.94 -6.90 14.34
CA THR A 105 -8.28 -7.42 13.03
C THR A 105 -8.49 -6.22 12.12
N PHE A 106 -7.81 -6.17 10.98
CA PHE A 106 -8.00 -5.11 10.01
C PHE A 106 -8.04 -5.69 8.59
N THR A 107 -8.87 -5.08 7.77
CA THR A 107 -8.97 -5.35 6.34
C THR A 107 -8.43 -4.15 5.60
N GLY A 108 -7.56 -4.41 4.64
CA GLY A 108 -7.06 -3.37 3.75
C GLY A 108 -6.90 -3.88 2.33
N THR A 109 -6.54 -2.95 1.45
CA THR A 109 -6.37 -3.23 0.02
C THR A 109 -4.97 -2.87 -0.44
N ALA A 110 -4.24 -3.83 -1.02
CA ALA A 110 -2.96 -3.61 -1.67
C ALA A 110 -3.13 -3.85 -3.17
N GLY A 111 -3.34 -2.79 -3.94
CA GLY A 111 -3.71 -2.93 -5.35
C GLY A 111 -5.16 -3.37 -5.51
N SER A 112 -5.40 -4.48 -6.23
CA SER A 112 -6.75 -5.05 -6.44
C SER A 112 -7.12 -6.17 -5.44
N GLU A 113 -6.21 -6.50 -4.52
CA GLU A 113 -6.40 -7.58 -3.56
C GLU A 113 -6.75 -7.00 -2.18
N SER A 114 -7.81 -7.52 -1.57
CA SER A 114 -8.13 -7.31 -0.16
C SER A 114 -7.45 -8.38 0.68
N PHE A 115 -6.86 -7.98 1.79
CA PHE A 115 -6.32 -8.88 2.81
C PHE A 115 -7.01 -8.58 4.15
N THR A 116 -7.17 -9.60 4.98
CA THR A 116 -7.65 -9.44 6.36
C THR A 116 -6.59 -10.00 7.29
N VAL A 117 -5.99 -9.15 8.11
CA VAL A 117 -4.92 -9.51 9.03
C VAL A 117 -5.46 -9.44 10.44
N THR A 118 -5.21 -10.48 11.23
CA THR A 118 -5.42 -10.48 12.68
C THR A 118 -4.07 -10.57 13.36
N ALA A 119 -3.75 -9.59 14.21
CA ALA A 119 -2.44 -9.45 14.82
C ALA A 119 -2.51 -8.86 16.23
N THR A 120 -1.58 -9.22 17.08
CA THR A 120 -1.32 -8.52 18.35
C THR A 120 -0.35 -7.36 18.16
N LYS A 121 -0.20 -6.51 19.17
CA LYS A 121 0.81 -5.44 19.17
C LYS A 121 2.22 -5.97 18.88
N GLU A 122 2.59 -7.07 19.53
CA GLU A 122 3.91 -7.67 19.41
C GLU A 122 4.17 -8.19 17.99
N GLN A 123 3.12 -8.71 17.33
CA GLN A 123 3.22 -9.18 15.95
C GLN A 123 3.32 -8.01 14.96
N LEU A 124 2.58 -6.93 15.18
CA LEU A 124 2.72 -5.72 14.36
C LEU A 124 4.09 -5.06 14.53
N ASP A 125 4.60 -4.99 15.75
CA ASP A 125 5.92 -4.40 16.06
C ASP A 125 7.07 -5.24 15.46
N ALA A 126 6.90 -6.55 15.33
CA ALA A 126 7.84 -7.44 14.64
C ALA A 126 7.75 -7.36 13.10
N GLY A 127 6.80 -6.58 12.56
CA GLY A 127 6.69 -6.24 11.15
C GLY A 127 6.05 -7.32 10.27
N ARG A 128 5.92 -7.02 8.97
CA ARG A 128 5.21 -7.87 7.99
C ARG A 128 5.60 -9.35 8.02
N SER A 129 6.88 -9.66 8.26
CA SER A 129 7.40 -11.03 8.24
C SER A 129 6.68 -11.99 9.20
N VAL A 130 6.10 -11.49 10.29
CA VAL A 130 5.41 -12.32 11.30
C VAL A 130 3.89 -12.27 11.18
N LEU A 131 3.36 -11.39 10.31
CA LEU A 131 1.93 -11.23 10.07
C LEU A 131 1.39 -12.25 9.06
N GLY A 132 2.28 -13.09 8.51
CA GLY A 132 2.01 -14.27 7.69
C GLY A 132 0.78 -14.12 6.81
N SER A 133 0.94 -13.59 5.59
CA SER A 133 -0.11 -13.32 4.59
C SER A 133 -1.42 -14.07 4.88
N ALA A 134 -2.27 -13.49 5.72
CA ALA A 134 -3.60 -14.01 5.98
C ALA A 134 -4.49 -13.57 4.81
N THR A 135 -4.16 -14.09 3.62
CA THR A 135 -5.01 -14.05 2.45
C THR A 135 -6.02 -15.18 2.61
N THR A 136 -7.07 -14.94 3.39
CA THR A 136 -8.34 -15.59 3.08
C THR A 136 -9.05 -14.70 2.06
N PRO A 137 -9.26 -15.16 0.81
CA PRO A 137 -10.19 -14.49 -0.08
C PRO A 137 -11.53 -14.34 0.65
N ALA A 138 -12.12 -13.15 0.59
CA ALA A 138 -13.50 -12.98 1.00
C ALA A 138 -14.41 -13.75 0.01
N GLY A 139 -14.82 -14.96 0.41
CA GLY A 139 -15.77 -15.83 -0.30
C GLY A 139 -15.30 -17.29 -0.20
N ASP A 140 -16.10 -18.27 0.23
CA ASP A 140 -17.54 -18.44 0.31
C ASP A 140 -17.87 -19.37 1.51
N GLY A 141 -19.04 -19.21 2.13
CA GLY A 141 -19.34 -20.02 3.31
C GLY A 141 -20.71 -19.79 3.93
N SER A 142 -21.74 -20.23 3.21
CA SER A 142 -23.17 -20.36 3.60
C SER A 142 -24.06 -19.17 3.28
#